data_AF-A0A0R2L6Y9-F1
#
_entry.id   AF-A0A0R2L6Y9-F1
#
_cell.length_a   1.000
_cell.length_b   1.000
_cell.length_c   1.000
_cell.angle_alpha   90.00
_cell.angle_beta   90.00
_cell.angle_gamma   90.00
#
_symmetry.space_group_name_H-M   'P 1'
#
loop_
_entity.id
_entity.type
_entity.pdbx_description
1 polymer ?
#
loop_
_entity_poly.entity_id
_entity_poly.type
_entity_poly.pdbx_seq_one_letter_code
_entity_poly.pdbx_strand_id
1 'polypeptide(L)'
;MYEKDEPKPKVGTYSIVLDGSGAPVCITQTERVEIKNFNKVTADHAYLEGEGNRSLKYWRKGHKDFFEKEYYQAGKVFTDEIPCICETFKVVHK
;
A
#
# COMPACT_ATOMS: atom_id res chain seq x y z
N MET A 1 -2.77 -4.55 10.07
CA MET A 1 -3.81 -5.31 9.32
C MET A 1 -5.14 -4.63 9.57
N TYR A 2 -6.05 -4.62 8.58
CA TYR A 2 -7.37 -4.02 8.79
C TYR A 2 -8.18 -4.85 9.79
N GLU A 3 -8.76 -4.19 10.78
CA GLU A 3 -9.73 -4.82 11.68
C GLU A 3 -11.07 -5.04 10.96
N LYS A 4 -11.91 -5.95 11.49
CA LYS A 4 -13.17 -6.35 10.83
C LYS A 4 -14.08 -5.16 10.50
N ASP A 5 -14.13 -4.20 11.41
CA ASP A 5 -15.02 -3.03 11.32
C ASP A 5 -14.26 -1.75 10.92
N GLU A 6 -12.98 -1.87 10.57
CA GLU A 6 -12.19 -0.73 10.11
C GLU A 6 -12.61 -0.34 8.69
N PRO A 7 -12.90 0.96 8.45
CA PRO A 7 -13.26 1.43 7.12
C PRO A 7 -12.08 1.25 6.17
N LYS A 8 -12.31 0.47 5.11
CA LYS A 8 -11.35 0.34 4.01
C LYS A 8 -11.28 1.64 3.20
N PRO A 9 -10.15 1.91 2.52
CA PRO A 9 -10.04 3.01 1.59
C PRO A 9 -11.12 2.98 0.52
N LYS A 10 -11.54 4.16 0.07
CA LYS A 10 -12.60 4.34 -0.92
C LYS A 10 -12.15 5.28 -2.01
N VAL A 11 -12.59 5.01 -3.24
CA VAL A 11 -12.41 5.93 -4.36
C VAL A 11 -13.08 7.26 -4.02
N GLY A 12 -12.40 8.36 -4.31
CA GLY A 12 -12.82 9.72 -4.01
C GLY A 12 -12.39 10.24 -2.64
N THR A 13 -11.86 9.40 -1.74
CA THR A 13 -11.32 9.83 -0.45
C THR A 13 -10.10 10.73 -0.65
N TYR A 14 -10.00 11.77 0.18
CA TYR A 14 -8.85 12.67 0.23
C TYR A 14 -7.98 12.35 1.44
N SER A 15 -6.65 12.39 1.25
CA SER A 15 -5.66 12.15 2.30
C SER A 15 -4.63 13.27 2.34
N ILE A 16 -4.26 13.72 3.54
CA ILE A 16 -3.11 14.61 3.73
C ILE A 16 -1.88 13.73 3.93
N VAL A 17 -0.89 13.87 3.04
CA VAL A 17 0.39 13.19 3.18
C VAL A 17 1.30 14.04 4.07
N LEU A 18 1.91 13.41 5.07
CA LEU A 18 2.87 14.03 5.97
C LEU A 18 4.28 13.52 5.65
N ASP A 19 5.30 14.33 5.91
CA ASP A 19 6.69 13.89 5.91
C ASP A 19 7.07 13.17 7.23
N GLY A 20 8.33 12.73 7.32
CA GLY A 20 8.84 12.04 8.51
C GLY A 20 8.91 12.90 9.79
N SER A 21 8.73 14.22 9.69
CA SER A 21 8.61 15.13 10.84
C SER A 21 7.16 15.41 11.23
N GLY A 22 6.19 14.93 10.45
CA GLY A 22 4.76 15.16 10.64
C GLY A 22 4.23 16.43 9.96
N ALA A 23 5.02 17.10 9.13
CA ALA A 23 4.57 18.29 8.39
C ALA A 23 3.79 17.88 7.11
N PRO A 24 2.68 18.57 6.76
CA PRO A 24 1.92 18.26 5.56
C PRO A 24 2.71 18.63 4.29
N VAL A 25 2.73 17.73 3.31
CA VAL A 25 3.48 17.93 2.05
C VAL A 25 2.60 17.92 0.79
N CYS A 26 1.44 17.26 0.82
CA CYS A 26 0.45 17.33 -0.25
C CYS A 26 -0.90 16.75 0.17
N ILE A 27 -1.93 17.00 -0.65
CA ILE A 27 -3.22 16.32 -0.57
C ILE A 27 -3.35 15.39 -1.78
N THR A 28 -3.74 14.14 -1.53
CA THR A 28 -4.05 13.16 -2.58
C THR A 28 -5.54 12.83 -2.61
N GLN A 29 -6.02 12.36 -3.77
CA GLN A 29 -7.35 11.77 -3.93
C GLN A 29 -7.22 10.36 -4.50
N THR A 30 -7.82 9.36 -3.84
CA THR A 30 -7.83 7.97 -4.30
C THR A 30 -8.69 7.83 -5.56
N GLU A 31 -8.10 7.38 -6.67
CA GLU A 31 -8.76 7.18 -7.96
C GLU A 31 -9.19 5.72 -8.18
N ARG A 32 -8.45 4.76 -7.61
CA ARG A 32 -8.74 3.33 -7.71
C ARG A 32 -8.37 2.61 -6.42
N VAL A 33 -9.20 1.65 -6.03
CA VAL A 33 -8.92 0.69 -4.95
C VAL A 33 -9.12 -0.71 -5.50
N GLU A 34 -8.14 -1.58 -5.35
CA GLU A 34 -8.22 -2.98 -5.74
C GLU A 34 -7.76 -3.87 -4.58
N ILE A 35 -8.41 -5.02 -4.40
CA ILE A 35 -7.91 -6.05 -3.49
C ILE A 35 -7.29 -7.16 -4.34
N LYS A 36 -6.01 -7.41 -4.15
CA LYS A 36 -5.26 -8.46 -4.87
C LYS A 36 -4.44 -9.23 -3.86
N ASN A 37 -4.31 -10.55 -4.06
CA ASN A 37 -3.34 -11.30 -3.28
C ASN A 37 -1.93 -10.76 -3.55
N PHE A 38 -1.05 -10.81 -2.55
CA PHE A 38 0.33 -10.33 -2.65
C PHE A 38 1.04 -10.88 -3.89
N ASN A 39 0.90 -12.19 -4.17
CA ASN A 39 1.47 -12.83 -5.35
C ASN A 39 0.80 -12.48 -6.69
N LYS A 40 -0.31 -11.72 -6.69
CA LYS A 40 -1.00 -11.22 -7.88
C LYS A 40 -0.81 -9.71 -8.10
N VAL A 41 -0.06 -9.03 -7.24
CA VAL A 41 0.34 -7.63 -7.49
C VAL A 41 1.17 -7.58 -8.78
N THR A 42 0.81 -6.63 -9.66
CA THR A 42 1.35 -6.52 -11.01
C THR A 42 2.61 -5.64 -11.05
N ALA A 43 3.41 -5.81 -12.09
CA ALA A 43 4.55 -4.93 -12.34
C ALA A 43 4.11 -3.46 -12.52
N ASP A 44 2.96 -3.22 -13.14
CA ASP A 44 2.40 -1.87 -13.28
C ASP A 44 2.12 -1.21 -11.93
N HIS A 45 1.60 -1.95 -10.94
CA HIS A 45 1.37 -1.41 -9.60
C HIS A 45 2.69 -1.07 -8.92
N ALA A 46 3.64 -2.01 -8.91
CA ALA A 46 4.98 -1.79 -8.36
C ALA A 46 5.71 -0.62 -9.03
N TYR A 47 5.50 -0.42 -10.34
CA TYR A 47 6.07 0.70 -11.08
C TYR A 47 5.46 2.04 -10.65
N LEU A 48 4.13 2.09 -10.52
CA LEU A 48 3.38 3.29 -10.10
C LEU A 48 3.68 3.69 -8.66
N GLU A 49 3.86 2.72 -7.77
CA GLU A 49 4.22 2.96 -6.37
C GLU A 49 5.63 3.59 -6.24
N GLY A 50 6.51 3.26 -7.18
CA GLY A 50 7.70 4.07 -7.44
C GLY A 50 8.89 3.79 -6.53
N GLU A 51 8.83 2.77 -5.66
CA GLU A 51 9.90 2.40 -4.74
C GLU A 51 11.14 1.83 -5.44
N GLY A 52 12.32 2.12 -4.89
CA GLY A 52 13.60 1.58 -5.35
C GLY A 52 13.83 1.76 -6.85
N ASN A 53 14.03 0.64 -7.56
CA ASN A 53 14.22 0.63 -9.01
C ASN A 53 12.92 0.41 -9.81
N ARG A 54 11.74 0.54 -9.16
CA ARG A 54 10.41 0.39 -9.77
C ARG A 54 10.14 -0.98 -10.40
N SER A 55 10.87 -2.01 -9.97
CA SER A 55 10.66 -3.37 -10.46
C SER A 55 9.79 -4.19 -9.50
N LEU A 56 8.97 -5.09 -10.06
CA LEU A 56 8.18 -6.03 -9.26
C LEU A 56 9.04 -6.88 -8.31
N LYS A 57 10.27 -7.21 -8.71
CA LYS A 57 11.21 -7.98 -7.88
C LYS A 57 11.63 -7.20 -6.64
N TYR A 58 11.98 -5.92 -6.79
CA TYR A 58 12.35 -5.06 -5.68
C TYR A 58 11.16 -4.88 -4.73
N TRP A 59 10.00 -4.53 -5.30
CA TRP A 59 8.75 -4.37 -4.58
C TRP A 59 8.42 -5.60 -3.74
N ARG A 60 8.41 -6.79 -4.36
CA ARG A 60 8.12 -8.05 -3.65
C ARG A 60 9.09 -8.32 -2.52
N LYS A 61 10.38 -8.04 -2.69
CA LYS A 61 11.35 -8.25 -1.63
C LYS A 61 11.06 -7.34 -0.44
N GLY A 62 10.97 -6.03 -0.67
CA GLY A 62 10.75 -5.06 0.42
C GLY A 62 9.42 -5.29 1.14
N HIS A 63 8.35 -5.52 0.38
CA HIS A 63 7.03 -5.75 0.95
C HIS A 63 6.90 -7.10 1.65
N LYS A 64 7.58 -8.15 1.19
CA LYS A 64 7.61 -9.43 1.90
C LYS A 64 8.30 -9.28 3.25
N ASP A 65 9.48 -8.66 3.28
CA ASP A 65 10.24 -8.41 4.52
C ASP A 65 9.37 -7.58 5.51
N PHE A 66 8.63 -6.58 5.02
CA PHE A 66 7.69 -5.79 5.82
C PHE A 66 6.49 -6.60 6.32
N PHE A 67 5.73 -7.26 5.44
CA PHE A 67 4.52 -7.99 5.83
C PHE A 67 4.82 -9.20 6.70
N GLU A 68 5.92 -9.91 6.51
CA GLU A 68 6.33 -11.01 7.41
C GLU A 68 6.51 -10.52 8.85
N LYS A 69 7.15 -9.35 9.02
CA LYS A 69 7.33 -8.72 10.33
C LYS A 69 6.00 -8.31 10.95
N GLU A 70 5.13 -7.63 10.21
CA GLU A 70 3.82 -7.18 10.68
C GLU A 70 2.91 -8.36 11.06
N TYR A 71 2.90 -9.42 10.24
CA TYR A 71 2.13 -10.64 10.53
C TYR A 71 2.64 -11.34 11.78
N TYR A 72 3.96 -11.49 11.92
CA TYR A 72 4.57 -12.10 13.10
C TYR A 72 4.20 -11.34 14.39
N GLN A 73 4.29 -10.01 14.36
CA GLN A 73 3.91 -9.17 15.51
C GLN A 73 2.42 -9.26 15.86
N ALA A 74 1.57 -9.51 14.88
CA ALA A 74 0.15 -9.76 15.07
C ALA A 74 -0.19 -11.22 15.44
N GLY A 75 0.81 -12.08 15.66
CA GLY A 75 0.60 -13.50 15.97
C GLY A 75 0.04 -14.32 14.81
N LYS A 76 0.27 -13.88 13.57
CA LYS A 76 -0.24 -14.47 12.32
C LYS A 76 0.91 -14.97 11.45
N VAL A 77 0.59 -15.84 10.50
CA VAL A 77 1.56 -16.37 9.51
C VAL A 77 1.36 -15.66 8.18
N PHE A 78 2.42 -15.06 7.65
CA PHE A 78 2.42 -14.50 6.31
C PHE A 78 2.39 -15.63 5.27
N THR A 79 1.63 -15.42 4.19
CA THR A 79 1.71 -16.23 2.98
C THR A 79 1.69 -15.32 1.76
N ASP A 80 2.17 -15.84 0.63
CA ASP A 80 2.13 -15.12 -0.64
C ASP A 80 0.68 -14.87 -1.15
N GLU A 81 -0.33 -15.43 -0.48
CA GLU A 81 -1.75 -15.30 -0.81
C GLU A 81 -2.49 -14.28 0.05
N ILE A 82 -1.80 -13.57 0.96
CA ILE A 82 -2.47 -12.56 1.78
C ILE A 82 -3.12 -11.47 0.90
N PRO A 83 -4.29 -10.95 1.28
CA PRO A 83 -4.93 -9.87 0.55
C PRO A 83 -4.21 -8.54 0.80
N CYS A 84 -3.83 -7.86 -0.28
CA CYS A 84 -3.31 -6.50 -0.28
C CYS A 84 -4.39 -5.55 -0.83
N ILE A 85 -4.62 -4.44 -0.13
CA ILE A 85 -5.44 -3.33 -0.65
C ILE A 85 -4.48 -2.39 -1.37
N CYS A 86 -4.57 -2.37 -2.70
CA CYS A 86 -3.77 -1.57 -3.60
C CYS A 86 -4.54 -0.29 -3.95
N GLU A 87 -4.01 0.88 -3.57
CA GLU A 87 -4.58 2.18 -3.94
C GLU A 87 -3.81 2.81 -5.09
N THR A 88 -4.53 3.47 -5.99
CA THR A 88 -3.97 4.41 -6.97
C THR A 88 -4.59 5.76 -6.70
N PHE A 89 -3.77 6.79 -6.58
CA PHE A 89 -4.20 8.14 -6.23
C PHE A 89 -3.46 9.18 -7.08
N LYS A 90 -4.02 10.38 -7.12
CA LYS A 90 -3.37 11.57 -7.69
C LYS A 90 -3.15 12.63 -6.62
N VAL A 91 -2.11 13.43 -6.79
CA VAL A 91 -1.95 14.66 -6.00
C VAL A 91 -2.91 15.71 -6.53
N VAL A 92 -3.67 16.35 -5.64
CA VAL A 92 -4.65 17.40 -5.97
C VAL A 92 -4.28 18.77 -5.38
N HIS A 93 -3.36 18.82 -4.41
CA HIS A 93 -2.84 20.05 -3.81
C HIS A 93 -1.43 19.84 -3.25
N LYS A 94 -0.60 20.88 -3.26
CA LYS A 94 0.76 20.92 -2.69
C LYS A 94 0.99 22.24 -1.98
#